data_AF-A0A3A8KFB7-F1
#
_entry.id   AF-A0A3A8KFB7-F1
#
_cell.length_a   1.000
_cell.length_b   1.000
_cell.length_c   1.000
_cell.angle_alpha   90.00
_cell.angle_beta   90.00
_cell.angle_gamma   90.00
#
_symmetry.space_group_name_H-M   'P 1'
#
loop_
_entity.id
_entity.type
_entity.pdbx_description
1 polymer ?
#
loop_
_entity_poly.entity_id
_entity_poly.type
_entity_poly.pdbx_seq_one_letter_code
_entity_poly.pdbx_strand_id
1 'polypeptide(L)'
;MSAVVAGLLLLVELGLGVALLVGTFFTLAFSSESYRHTATPLHQALNMLAFVLAVLPLLLTVWVGWRRFLSDRPWDAVPLGMGLPVVALVACAIAGYLSILGGEWATSRHRQRQELAARLALRAEVEGGAVHKACELVAADPRASAEDMRRCREFIESRPGAEARWAEFTKFTDPRGGFNTWHLGQTGLAPDWEWGAVVPVIRHDQEWFLRTFYETWMARTQDLPSMDDMSQLQLALQTSTRYLGWDARAVETLRTQVLPTLVARMDSQEPRLRALPGVDTWVLDAVRDRIQSLLTKPDEGVEPLPPLPGTPSPGDIGVVRMDDTGALDLWLRASPTSGAIGDVYVRRASYDSEYERWRKHLGTLRPGELRFLPAP
;
A
#
# COMPACT_ATOMS: atom_id res chain seq x y z
N MET A 1 -1.31 -50.53 27.91
CA MET A 1 -1.27 -50.09 26.48
C MET A 1 -0.53 -51.16 25.69
N SER A 2 -1.10 -51.70 24.61
CA SER A 2 -0.42 -52.74 23.79
C SER A 2 0.70 -52.11 22.95
N ALA A 3 1.72 -52.90 22.58
CA ALA A 3 2.83 -52.45 21.73
C ALA A 3 2.35 -51.86 20.39
N VAL A 4 1.22 -52.37 19.87
CA VAL A 4 0.56 -51.89 18.66
C VAL A 4 0.03 -50.46 18.82
N VAL A 5 -0.64 -50.16 19.94
CA VAL A 5 -1.17 -48.81 20.22
C VAL A 5 -0.02 -47.80 20.39
N ALA A 6 1.09 -48.23 21.00
CA ALA A 6 2.28 -47.39 21.13
C ALA A 6 2.98 -47.11 19.80
N GLY A 7 3.09 -48.12 18.93
CA GLY A 7 3.62 -47.94 17.58
C GLY A 7 2.78 -46.98 16.74
N LEU A 8 1.44 -47.09 16.84
CA LEU A 8 0.53 -46.22 16.10
C LEU A 8 0.62 -44.75 16.55
N LEU A 9 0.72 -44.50 17.86
CA LEU A 9 0.89 -43.14 18.39
C LEU A 9 2.22 -42.51 17.96
N LEU A 10 3.33 -43.27 17.97
CA LEU A 10 4.62 -42.78 17.48
C LEU A 10 4.62 -42.49 15.97
N LEU A 11 3.89 -43.27 15.16
CA LEU A 11 3.73 -42.98 13.73
C LEU A 11 2.94 -41.70 13.49
N VAL A 12 1.88 -41.45 14.27
CA VAL A 12 1.13 -40.19 14.22
C VAL A 12 2.01 -39.00 14.62
N GLU A 13 2.78 -39.13 15.70
CA GLU A 13 3.73 -38.10 16.15
C GLU A 13 4.81 -37.81 15.11
N LEU A 14 5.35 -38.86 14.46
CA LEU A 14 6.32 -38.71 13.39
C LEU A 14 5.70 -37.99 12.20
N GLY A 15 4.47 -38.36 11.80
CA GLY A 15 3.72 -37.67 10.75
C GLY A 15 3.51 -36.18 11.04
N LEU A 16 3.13 -35.85 12.28
CA LEU A 16 2.97 -34.45 12.73
C LEU A 16 4.31 -33.70 12.75
N GLY A 17 5.39 -34.34 13.19
CA GLY A 17 6.73 -33.76 13.16
C GLY A 17 7.21 -33.48 11.73
N VAL A 18 6.95 -34.39 10.79
CA VAL A 18 7.27 -34.19 9.37
C VAL A 18 6.44 -33.06 8.80
N ALA A 19 5.14 -33.00 9.12
CA ALA A 19 4.27 -31.92 8.68
C ALA A 19 4.75 -30.54 9.20
N LEU A 20 5.17 -30.46 10.47
CA LEU A 20 5.74 -29.24 11.04
C LEU A 20 7.03 -28.82 10.32
N LEU A 21 7.95 -29.77 10.06
CA LEU A 21 9.19 -29.49 9.35
C LEU A 21 8.93 -29.00 7.92
N VAL A 22 8.05 -29.68 7.18
CA VAL A 22 7.68 -29.31 5.81
C VAL A 22 7.00 -27.94 5.80
N GLY A 23 6.04 -27.69 6.70
CA GLY A 23 5.39 -26.39 6.83
C GLY A 23 6.38 -25.28 7.12
N THR A 24 7.26 -25.48 8.10
CA THR A 24 8.31 -24.52 8.46
C THR A 24 9.26 -24.27 7.30
N PHE A 25 9.66 -25.30 6.55
CA PHE A 25 10.51 -25.16 5.37
C PHE A 25 9.88 -24.24 4.31
N PHE A 26 8.60 -24.46 3.98
CA PHE A 26 7.89 -23.58 3.03
C PHE A 26 7.76 -22.15 3.56
N THR A 27 7.39 -21.96 4.82
CA THR A 27 7.28 -20.62 5.43
C THR A 27 8.62 -19.89 5.39
N LEU A 28 9.72 -20.57 5.72
CA LEU A 28 11.06 -20.00 5.66
C LEU A 28 11.49 -19.67 4.23
N ALA A 29 11.14 -20.51 3.25
CA ALA A 29 11.43 -20.23 1.84
C ALA A 29 10.72 -18.96 1.36
N PHE A 30 9.41 -18.83 1.61
CA PHE A 30 8.64 -17.62 1.29
C PHE A 30 9.15 -16.39 2.03
N SER A 31 9.46 -16.54 3.32
CA SER A 31 10.06 -15.47 4.12
C SER A 31 11.40 -15.03 3.52
N SER A 32 12.29 -15.94 3.15
CA SER A 32 13.58 -15.61 2.55
C SER A 32 13.45 -14.90 1.21
N GLU A 33 12.48 -15.28 0.37
CA GLU A 33 12.26 -14.64 -0.93
C GLU A 33 11.70 -13.23 -0.76
N SER A 34 10.72 -13.06 0.13
CA SER A 34 10.15 -11.74 0.44
C SER A 34 11.16 -10.76 1.04
N TYR A 35 12.21 -11.25 1.72
CA TYR A 35 13.23 -10.44 2.38
C TYR A 35 14.63 -10.59 1.79
N ARG A 36 14.77 -11.12 0.58
CA ARG A 36 16.07 -11.49 -0.03
C ARG A 36 17.13 -10.38 0.00
N HIS A 37 16.70 -9.12 -0.11
CA HIS A 37 17.57 -7.94 -0.11
C HIS A 37 17.45 -7.06 1.14
N THR A 38 16.61 -7.42 2.10
CA THR A 38 16.29 -6.57 3.27
C THR A 38 16.27 -7.31 4.61
N ALA A 39 16.61 -8.61 4.63
CA ALA A 39 16.65 -9.41 5.85
C ALA A 39 17.69 -8.87 6.85
N THR A 40 17.24 -8.58 8.07
CA THR A 40 18.14 -8.21 9.16
C THR A 40 18.86 -9.44 9.74
N PRO A 41 20.04 -9.27 10.38
CA PRO A 41 20.71 -10.38 11.07
C PRO A 41 19.81 -11.06 12.13
N LEU A 42 18.96 -10.28 12.81
CA LEU A 42 18.00 -10.81 13.78
C LEU A 42 16.93 -11.68 13.11
N HIS A 43 16.42 -11.28 11.95
CA HIS A 43 15.48 -12.10 11.17
C HIS A 43 16.10 -13.42 10.72
N GLN A 44 17.35 -13.41 10.26
CA GLN A 44 18.07 -14.63 9.92
C GLN A 44 18.26 -15.53 11.15
N ALA A 45 18.64 -14.97 12.30
CA ALA A 45 18.81 -15.72 13.54
C ALA A 45 17.49 -16.37 14.01
N LEU A 46 16.36 -15.63 13.93
CA LEU A 46 15.04 -16.15 14.32
C LEU A 46 14.51 -17.19 13.33
N ASN A 47 14.78 -17.05 12.03
CA ASN A 47 14.47 -18.06 11.03
C ASN A 47 15.28 -19.35 11.26
N MET A 48 16.57 -19.23 11.60
CA MET A 48 17.40 -20.38 11.99
C MET A 48 16.88 -21.05 13.27
N LEU A 49 16.46 -20.26 14.26
CA LEU A 49 15.83 -20.79 15.48
C LEU A 49 14.54 -21.55 15.16
N ALA A 50 13.67 -21.00 14.31
CA ALA A 50 12.44 -21.67 13.87
C ALA A 50 12.74 -23.01 13.18
N PHE A 51 13.76 -23.07 12.32
CA PHE A 51 14.20 -24.31 11.69
C PHE A 51 14.68 -25.35 12.73
N VAL A 52 15.54 -24.96 13.67
CA VAL A 52 16.02 -25.86 14.73
C VAL A 52 14.87 -26.40 15.58
N LEU A 53 13.90 -25.54 15.91
CA LEU A 53 12.71 -25.93 16.66
C LEU A 53 11.82 -26.90 15.87
N ALA A 54 11.74 -26.80 14.55
CA ALA A 54 10.97 -27.75 13.73
C ALA A 54 11.64 -29.14 13.64
N VAL A 55 12.97 -29.22 13.71
CA VAL A 55 13.74 -30.47 13.64
C VAL A 55 13.75 -31.21 14.99
N LEU A 56 13.73 -30.49 16.10
CA LEU A 56 13.92 -31.06 17.45
C LEU A 56 12.86 -32.12 17.84
N PRO A 57 11.55 -31.92 17.56
CA PRO A 57 10.53 -32.95 17.82
C PRO A 57 10.76 -34.23 17.03
N LEU A 58 11.22 -34.14 15.77
CA LEU A 58 11.51 -35.32 14.95
C LEU A 58 12.65 -36.15 15.55
N LEU A 59 13.73 -35.50 15.95
CA LEU A 59 14.85 -36.18 16.61
C LEU A 59 14.41 -36.84 17.92
N LEU A 60 13.55 -36.16 18.69
CA LEU A 60 13.02 -36.69 19.93
C LEU A 60 12.12 -37.91 19.70
N THR A 61 11.20 -37.85 18.73
CA THR A 61 10.31 -38.98 18.39
C THR A 61 11.11 -40.19 17.89
N VAL A 62 12.12 -39.97 17.04
CA VAL A 62 13.03 -41.03 16.57
C VAL A 62 13.80 -41.66 17.74
N TRP A 63 14.32 -40.84 18.65
CA TRP A 63 15.05 -41.34 19.82
C TRP A 63 14.16 -42.14 20.77
N VAL A 64 12.93 -41.67 21.03
CA VAL A 64 11.94 -42.40 21.84
C VAL A 64 11.57 -43.73 21.18
N GLY A 65 11.34 -43.73 19.87
CA GLY A 65 11.07 -44.95 19.09
C GLY A 65 12.20 -45.96 19.16
N TRP A 66 13.44 -45.53 18.90
CA TRP A 66 14.64 -46.36 19.03
C TRP A 66 14.75 -46.98 20.42
N ARG A 67 14.64 -46.15 21.47
CA ARG A 67 14.76 -46.62 22.85
C ARG A 67 13.63 -47.58 23.24
N ARG A 68 12.44 -47.43 22.68
CA ARG A 68 11.26 -48.23 23.03
C ARG A 68 11.23 -49.61 22.38
N PHE A 69 11.73 -49.72 21.15
CA PHE A 69 11.59 -50.93 20.33
C PHE A 69 12.91 -51.62 19.98
N LEU A 70 14.04 -50.90 20.04
CA LEU A 70 15.34 -51.39 19.54
C LEU A 70 16.43 -51.42 20.62
N SER A 71 16.17 -50.88 21.81
CA SER A 71 17.13 -50.89 22.93
C SER A 71 16.77 -51.93 23.98
N ASP A 72 17.75 -52.76 24.36
CA ASP A 72 17.61 -53.81 25.39
C ASP A 72 17.60 -53.28 26.84
N ARG A 73 17.58 -51.95 27.05
CA ARG A 73 17.62 -51.34 28.38
C ARG A 73 16.21 -51.01 28.92
N PRO A 74 15.79 -51.55 30.08
CA PRO A 74 14.51 -51.23 30.69
C PRO A 74 14.43 -49.78 31.19
N TRP A 75 13.20 -49.28 31.35
CA TRP A 75 12.81 -47.88 31.57
C TRP A 75 13.08 -47.32 32.98
N ASP A 76 13.93 -47.96 33.78
CA ASP A 76 13.88 -47.85 35.25
C ASP A 76 14.30 -46.50 35.88
N ALA A 77 14.39 -45.41 35.13
CA ALA A 77 14.58 -44.08 35.72
C ALA A 77 14.04 -42.87 34.92
N VAL A 78 13.32 -43.05 33.81
CA VAL A 78 12.91 -41.90 32.98
C VAL A 78 11.39 -41.75 32.96
N PRO A 79 10.79 -40.75 33.65
CA PRO A 79 9.34 -40.59 33.79
C PRO A 79 8.68 -40.00 32.52
N LEU A 80 9.27 -40.22 31.34
CA LEU A 80 8.89 -39.56 30.10
C LEU A 80 8.08 -40.52 29.21
N GLY A 81 6.81 -40.73 29.56
CA GLY A 81 5.87 -41.47 28.72
C GLY A 81 5.67 -40.81 27.34
N MET A 82 4.87 -41.45 26.48
CA MET A 82 4.56 -40.98 25.11
C MET A 82 3.97 -39.56 25.01
N GLY A 83 3.69 -38.88 26.12
CA GLY A 83 3.30 -37.46 26.11
C GLY A 83 4.46 -36.49 25.86
N LEU A 84 5.73 -36.87 26.11
CA LEU A 84 6.86 -35.95 25.95
C LEU A 84 7.04 -35.49 24.48
N PRO A 85 7.04 -36.37 23.46
CA PRO A 85 7.13 -35.93 22.07
C PRO A 85 6.00 -34.99 21.67
N VAL A 86 4.76 -35.25 22.13
CA VAL A 86 3.61 -34.38 21.87
C VAL A 86 3.78 -33.00 22.49
N VAL A 87 4.15 -32.93 23.77
CA VAL A 87 4.39 -31.65 24.47
C VAL A 87 5.54 -30.89 23.83
N ALA A 88 6.64 -31.58 23.49
CA ALA A 88 7.77 -30.99 22.81
C ALA A 88 7.39 -30.46 21.42
N LEU A 89 6.58 -31.22 20.65
CA LEU A 89 6.08 -30.80 19.34
C LEU A 89 5.24 -29.54 19.44
N VAL A 90 4.29 -29.49 20.37
CA VAL A 90 3.44 -28.30 20.57
C VAL A 90 4.28 -27.09 21.02
N ALA A 91 5.18 -27.27 21.99
CA ALA A 91 6.04 -26.20 22.48
C ALA A 91 6.97 -25.66 21.38
N CYS A 92 7.57 -26.55 20.59
CA CYS A 92 8.43 -26.19 19.47
C CYS A 92 7.65 -25.50 18.35
N ALA A 93 6.43 -25.95 18.05
CA ALA A 93 5.58 -25.32 17.05
C ALA A 93 5.21 -23.88 17.46
N ILE A 94 4.81 -23.66 18.72
CA ILE A 94 4.50 -22.31 19.24
C ILE A 94 5.74 -21.42 19.21
N ALA A 95 6.88 -21.91 19.71
CA ALA A 95 8.12 -21.14 19.75
C ALA A 95 8.65 -20.83 18.34
N GLY A 96 8.53 -21.78 17.39
CA GLY A 96 8.89 -21.58 15.99
C GLY A 96 8.01 -20.52 15.33
N TYR A 97 6.69 -20.58 15.53
CA TYR A 97 5.76 -19.57 15.05
C TYR A 97 6.05 -18.17 15.60
N LEU A 98 6.30 -18.04 16.91
CA LEU A 98 6.67 -16.77 17.54
C LEU A 98 8.02 -16.23 17.02
N SER A 99 8.97 -17.12 16.72
CA SER A 99 10.26 -16.72 16.14
C SER A 99 10.08 -16.13 14.74
N ILE A 100 9.26 -16.75 13.90
CA ILE A 100 8.94 -16.23 12.55
C ILE A 100 8.26 -14.86 12.66
N LEU A 101 7.23 -14.73 13.50
CA LEU A 101 6.56 -13.44 13.72
C LEU A 101 7.52 -12.36 14.25
N GLY A 102 8.38 -12.72 15.20
CA GLY A 102 9.40 -11.81 15.73
C GLY A 102 10.40 -11.36 14.67
N GLY A 103 10.78 -12.26 13.75
CA GLY A 103 11.64 -11.96 12.62
C GLY A 103 11.00 -11.00 11.62
N GLU A 104 9.75 -11.21 11.26
CA GLU A 104 8.99 -10.31 10.37
C GLU A 104 8.79 -8.93 11.01
N TRP A 105 8.45 -8.90 12.30
CA TRP A 105 8.30 -7.66 13.05
C TRP A 105 9.61 -6.87 13.17
N ALA A 106 10.74 -7.55 13.41
CA ALA A 106 12.05 -6.90 13.47
C ALA A 106 12.45 -6.28 12.13
N THR A 107 12.29 -7.02 11.03
CA THR A 107 12.64 -6.54 9.68
C THR A 107 11.72 -5.42 9.22
N SER A 108 10.42 -5.52 9.45
CA SER A 108 9.47 -4.44 9.13
C SER A 108 9.79 -3.16 9.89
N ARG A 109 10.06 -3.26 11.21
CA ARG A 109 10.47 -2.11 12.01
C ARG A 109 11.80 -1.51 11.58
N HIS A 110 12.77 -2.34 11.19
CA HIS A 110 14.05 -1.85 10.67
C HIS A 110 13.86 -1.09 9.35
N ARG A 111 13.07 -1.63 8.42
CA ARG A 111 12.72 -0.97 7.16
C ARG A 111 12.03 0.36 7.39
N GLN A 112 11.03 0.41 8.28
CA GLN A 112 10.36 1.67 8.65
C GLN A 112 11.34 2.72 9.19
N ARG A 113 12.33 2.31 10.02
CA ARG A 113 13.37 3.22 10.52
C ARG A 113 14.29 3.72 9.41
N GLN A 114 14.68 2.84 8.48
CA GLN A 114 15.51 3.22 7.33
C GLN A 114 14.78 4.18 6.40
N GLU A 115 13.52 3.89 6.07
CA GLU A 115 12.67 4.77 5.26
C GLU A 115 12.48 6.13 5.92
N LEU A 116 12.20 6.16 7.23
CA LEU A 116 12.10 7.40 7.98
C LEU A 116 13.41 8.19 7.96
N ALA A 117 14.55 7.53 8.19
CA ALA A 117 15.86 8.18 8.15
C ALA A 117 16.19 8.73 6.75
N ALA A 118 15.85 7.99 5.70
CA ALA A 118 16.02 8.43 4.32
C ALA A 118 15.15 9.64 3.98
N ARG A 119 13.89 9.66 4.43
CA ARG A 119 12.99 10.82 4.27
C ARG A 119 13.52 12.05 5.02
N LEU A 120 13.97 11.88 6.26
CA LEU A 120 14.54 12.99 7.03
C LEU A 120 15.83 13.53 6.40
N ALA A 121 16.69 12.65 5.88
CA ALA A 121 17.89 13.05 5.15
C ALA A 121 17.53 13.83 3.87
N LEU A 122 16.58 13.32 3.08
CA LEU A 122 16.10 13.98 1.86
C LEU A 122 15.51 15.36 2.16
N ARG A 123 14.70 15.48 3.21
CA ARG A 123 14.16 16.77 3.67
C ARG A 123 15.27 17.74 4.07
N ALA A 124 16.25 17.27 4.84
CA ALA A 124 17.40 18.10 5.24
C ALA A 124 18.21 18.59 4.03
N GLU A 125 18.38 17.77 2.98
CA GLU A 125 19.05 18.20 1.75
C GLU A 125 18.25 19.27 0.99
N VAL A 126 16.92 19.10 0.87
CA VAL A 126 16.05 20.07 0.20
C VAL A 126 16.00 21.39 0.98
N GLU A 127 15.90 21.34 2.31
CA GLU A 127 15.99 22.51 3.17
C GLU A 127 17.38 23.17 3.11
N GLY A 128 18.43 22.38 2.91
CA GLY A 128 19.81 22.83 2.65
C GLY A 128 20.04 23.41 1.24
N GLY A 129 19.01 23.48 0.39
CA GLY A 129 19.06 24.12 -0.92
C GLY A 129 19.18 23.18 -2.13
N ALA A 130 19.05 21.85 -1.94
CA ALA A 130 19.04 20.90 -3.05
C ALA A 130 17.71 20.90 -3.82
N VAL A 131 17.44 21.97 -4.57
CA VAL A 131 16.16 22.16 -5.31
C VAL A 131 15.84 21.01 -6.28
N HIS A 132 16.86 20.38 -6.87
CA HIS A 132 16.69 19.24 -7.79
C HIS A 132 16.08 18.00 -7.12
N LYS A 133 16.09 17.91 -5.79
CA LYS A 133 15.48 16.84 -5.01
C LYS A 133 14.07 17.17 -4.52
N ALA A 134 13.54 18.35 -4.82
CA ALA A 134 12.24 18.77 -4.33
C ALA A 134 11.10 17.83 -4.77
N CYS A 135 11.11 17.37 -6.02
CA CYS A 135 10.10 16.43 -6.50
C CYS A 135 10.24 15.03 -5.89
N GLU A 136 11.46 14.57 -5.60
CA GLU A 136 11.70 13.33 -4.86
C GLU A 136 11.14 13.42 -3.44
N LEU A 137 11.32 14.56 -2.76
CA LEU A 137 10.75 14.79 -1.43
C LEU A 137 9.23 14.71 -1.46
N VAL A 138 8.57 15.39 -2.41
CA VAL A 138 7.10 15.32 -2.52
C VAL A 138 6.63 13.91 -2.82
N ALA A 139 7.34 13.18 -3.70
CA ALA A 139 6.99 11.82 -4.06
C ALA A 139 7.21 10.80 -2.93
N ALA A 140 8.16 11.05 -2.02
CA ALA A 140 8.56 10.10 -0.98
C ALA A 140 8.03 10.43 0.43
N ASP A 141 7.65 11.68 0.70
CA ASP A 141 7.18 12.14 2.01
C ASP A 141 5.67 12.44 2.00
N PRO A 142 4.83 11.62 2.67
CA PRO A 142 3.39 11.86 2.76
C PRO A 142 3.03 13.13 3.54
N ARG A 143 4.00 13.78 4.19
CA ARG A 143 3.88 15.07 4.89
C ARG A 143 4.59 16.20 4.15
N ALA A 144 4.82 16.05 2.84
CA ALA A 144 5.30 17.15 2.00
C ALA A 144 4.32 18.34 2.06
N SER A 145 4.85 19.53 2.33
CA SER A 145 4.08 20.76 2.49
C SER A 145 3.71 21.39 1.15
N ALA A 146 2.84 22.41 1.17
CA ALA A 146 2.53 23.22 -0.01
C ALA A 146 3.78 23.94 -0.55
N GLU A 147 4.70 24.33 0.34
CA GLU A 147 5.98 24.94 -0.03
C GLU A 147 6.91 23.93 -0.72
N ASP A 148 6.94 22.67 -0.25
CA ASP A 148 7.69 21.60 -0.92
C ASP A 148 7.16 21.35 -2.34
N MET A 149 5.82 21.36 -2.50
CA MET A 149 5.18 21.24 -3.81
C MET A 149 5.49 22.43 -4.71
N ARG A 150 5.46 23.66 -4.19
CA ARG A 150 5.82 24.88 -4.94
C ARG A 150 7.25 24.78 -5.47
N ARG A 151 8.22 24.34 -4.64
CA ARG A 151 9.61 24.14 -5.07
C ARG A 151 9.74 23.06 -6.15
N CYS A 152 9.02 21.94 -6.01
CA CYS A 152 8.99 20.92 -7.06
C CYS A 152 8.43 21.47 -8.38
N ARG A 153 7.31 22.20 -8.32
CA ARG A 153 6.72 22.88 -9.48
C ARG A 153 7.72 23.81 -10.17
N GLU A 154 8.35 24.71 -9.42
CA GLU A 154 9.37 25.62 -9.96
C GLU A 154 10.53 24.86 -10.62
N PHE A 155 10.94 23.74 -10.00
CA PHE A 155 11.98 22.89 -10.57
C PHE A 155 11.54 22.25 -11.89
N ILE A 156 10.34 21.68 -11.96
CA ILE A 156 9.76 21.11 -13.19
C ILE A 156 9.68 22.18 -14.29
N GLU A 157 9.09 23.34 -13.98
CA GLU A 157 8.92 24.44 -14.94
C GLU A 157 10.27 24.96 -15.45
N SER A 158 11.34 24.88 -14.65
CA SER A 158 12.72 25.24 -15.03
C SER A 158 13.40 24.23 -15.98
N ARG A 159 12.87 23.01 -16.13
CA ARG A 159 13.48 21.98 -16.98
C ARG A 159 13.33 22.33 -18.46
N PRO A 160 14.39 22.14 -19.28
CA PRO A 160 14.34 22.44 -20.70
C PRO A 160 13.61 21.33 -21.49
N GLY A 161 12.50 21.69 -22.14
CA GLY A 161 11.76 20.80 -23.03
C GLY A 161 10.87 19.77 -22.33
N ALA A 162 10.07 19.04 -23.11
CA ALA A 162 9.05 18.12 -22.61
C ALA A 162 9.65 16.86 -21.95
N GLU A 163 10.74 16.31 -22.48
CA GLU A 163 11.37 15.10 -21.95
C GLU A 163 11.97 15.31 -20.55
N ALA A 164 12.69 16.42 -20.34
CA ALA A 164 13.27 16.71 -19.03
C ALA A 164 12.19 17.00 -17.96
N ARG A 165 11.04 17.58 -18.37
CA ARG A 165 9.87 17.73 -17.49
C ARG A 165 9.22 16.39 -17.21
N TRP A 166 9.11 15.54 -18.22
CA TRP A 166 8.50 14.22 -18.10
C TRP A 166 9.25 13.34 -17.09
N ALA A 167 10.59 13.36 -17.11
CA ALA A 167 11.41 12.63 -16.14
C ALA A 167 11.13 13.01 -14.67
N GLU A 168 10.66 14.23 -14.39
CA GLU A 168 10.25 14.63 -13.06
C GLU A 168 8.80 14.21 -12.75
N PHE A 169 7.90 14.28 -13.73
CA PHE A 169 6.52 13.82 -13.58
C PHE A 169 6.41 12.31 -13.32
N THR A 170 7.26 11.49 -13.94
CA THR A 170 7.23 10.03 -13.75
C THR A 170 7.65 9.59 -12.35
N LYS A 171 8.27 10.47 -11.54
CA LYS A 171 8.53 10.21 -10.11
C LYS A 171 7.24 10.04 -9.31
N PHE A 172 6.13 10.58 -9.81
CA PHE A 172 4.81 10.49 -9.19
C PHE A 172 3.97 9.32 -9.72
N THR A 173 4.51 8.50 -10.62
CA THR A 173 3.84 7.32 -11.15
C THR A 173 4.44 6.03 -10.60
N ASP A 174 3.63 4.98 -10.49
CA ASP A 174 4.08 3.65 -10.16
C ASP A 174 4.81 3.00 -11.36
N PRO A 175 5.49 1.86 -11.19
CA PRO A 175 6.16 1.18 -12.30
C PRO A 175 5.24 0.71 -13.44
N ARG A 176 3.92 0.70 -13.21
CA ARG A 176 2.93 0.36 -14.23
C ARG A 176 2.52 1.61 -15.03
N GLY A 177 2.65 2.80 -14.45
CA GLY A 177 2.34 4.09 -15.06
C GLY A 177 1.12 4.80 -14.46
N GLY A 178 0.46 4.23 -13.44
CA GLY A 178 -0.60 4.91 -12.70
C GLY A 178 -0.05 5.90 -11.68
N PHE A 179 -0.84 6.86 -11.20
CA PHE A 179 -0.36 7.76 -10.14
C PHE A 179 -0.14 7.00 -8.84
N ASN A 180 1.01 7.24 -8.19
CA ASN A 180 1.29 6.71 -6.86
C ASN A 180 0.24 7.23 -5.87
N THR A 181 -0.03 6.42 -4.85
CA THR A 181 -0.97 6.78 -3.79
C THR A 181 -0.37 6.61 -2.39
N TRP A 182 -0.89 7.39 -1.45
CA TRP A 182 -0.63 7.26 -0.02
C TRP A 182 -1.87 6.75 0.69
N HIS A 183 -1.69 5.93 1.72
CA HIS A 183 -2.76 5.60 2.65
C HIS A 183 -3.11 6.82 3.51
N LEU A 184 -4.38 6.95 3.91
CA LEU A 184 -4.84 8.07 4.74
C LEU A 184 -4.09 8.18 6.08
N GLY A 185 -3.75 7.04 6.69
CA GLY A 185 -2.93 7.01 7.90
C GLY A 185 -1.53 7.61 7.72
N GLN A 186 -0.93 7.46 6.53
CA GLN A 186 0.41 7.99 6.23
C GLN A 186 0.41 9.51 6.07
N THR A 187 -0.67 10.07 5.53
CA THR A 187 -0.82 11.51 5.28
C THR A 187 -1.28 12.29 6.50
N GLY A 188 -1.58 11.60 7.62
CA GLY A 188 -2.14 12.20 8.83
C GLY A 188 -3.62 12.57 8.69
N LEU A 189 -4.29 12.07 7.65
CA LEU A 189 -5.73 12.29 7.42
C LEU A 189 -6.61 11.36 8.23
N ALA A 190 -6.09 10.20 8.57
CA ALA A 190 -6.75 9.20 9.38
C ALA A 190 -5.77 8.68 10.44
N PRO A 191 -6.27 8.00 11.47
CA PRO A 191 -5.43 7.25 12.38
C PRO A 191 -4.56 6.21 11.65
N ASP A 192 -3.48 5.79 12.30
CA ASP A 192 -2.44 4.93 11.73
C ASP A 192 -2.90 3.50 11.40
N TRP A 193 -4.11 3.12 11.79
CA TRP A 193 -4.70 1.81 11.47
C TRP A 193 -5.60 1.81 10.23
N GLU A 194 -5.87 2.97 9.63
CA GLU A 194 -6.69 3.11 8.42
C GLU A 194 -5.84 2.95 7.16
N TRP A 195 -5.90 1.77 6.54
CA TRP A 195 -5.11 1.43 5.35
C TRP A 195 -5.98 1.10 4.13
N GLY A 196 -7.29 0.92 4.29
CA GLY A 196 -8.19 0.58 3.18
C GLY A 196 -8.37 1.70 2.14
N ALA A 197 -8.22 2.96 2.55
CA ALA A 197 -8.40 4.12 1.68
C ALA A 197 -7.07 4.78 1.32
N VAL A 198 -6.98 5.25 0.08
CA VAL A 198 -5.78 5.86 -0.50
C VAL A 198 -6.11 7.17 -1.22
N VAL A 199 -5.11 8.04 -1.31
CA VAL A 199 -5.17 9.35 -1.99
C VAL A 199 -3.96 9.52 -2.90
N PRO A 200 -4.00 10.38 -3.92
CA PRO A 200 -2.85 10.59 -4.80
C PRO A 200 -1.68 11.15 -4.00
N VAL A 201 -0.45 10.77 -4.37
CA VAL A 201 0.77 11.32 -3.75
C VAL A 201 0.85 12.84 -3.90
N ILE A 202 0.28 13.38 -4.98
CA ILE A 202 0.18 14.81 -5.24
C ILE A 202 -0.93 15.40 -4.35
N ARG A 203 -0.54 16.04 -3.25
CA ARG A 203 -1.49 16.59 -2.28
C ARG A 203 -1.82 18.06 -2.48
N HIS A 204 -0.97 18.80 -3.20
CA HIS A 204 -1.09 20.24 -3.44
C HIS A 204 -0.94 20.53 -4.93
N ASP A 205 -1.48 21.67 -5.37
CA ASP A 205 -1.45 22.09 -6.78
C ASP A 205 -1.96 21.01 -7.76
N GLN A 206 -2.92 20.18 -7.33
CA GLN A 206 -3.43 19.04 -8.11
C GLN A 206 -3.97 19.45 -9.48
N GLU A 207 -4.64 20.60 -9.57
CA GLU A 207 -5.13 21.14 -10.84
C GLU A 207 -3.99 21.45 -11.80
N TRP A 208 -2.98 22.18 -11.33
CA TRP A 208 -1.78 22.46 -12.12
C TRP A 208 -1.07 21.15 -12.50
N PHE A 209 -0.94 20.22 -11.56
CA PHE A 209 -0.20 18.99 -11.77
C PHE A 209 -0.87 18.13 -12.85
N LEU A 210 -2.16 17.83 -12.73
CA LEU A 210 -2.87 17.01 -13.73
C LEU A 210 -2.79 17.66 -15.11
N ARG A 211 -3.10 18.96 -15.20
CA ARG A 211 -3.05 19.67 -16.47
C ARG A 211 -1.66 19.57 -17.11
N THR A 212 -0.63 19.96 -16.35
CA THR A 212 0.74 20.02 -16.85
C THR A 212 1.31 18.64 -17.15
N PHE A 213 0.92 17.60 -16.42
CA PHE A 213 1.32 16.21 -16.67
C PHE A 213 0.87 15.77 -18.08
N TYR A 214 -0.43 15.92 -18.38
CA TYR A 214 -0.99 15.50 -19.66
C TYR A 214 -0.55 16.40 -20.81
N GLU A 215 -0.43 17.71 -20.59
CA GLU A 215 0.16 18.63 -21.57
C GLU A 215 1.61 18.26 -21.89
N THR A 216 2.40 17.88 -20.88
CA THR A 216 3.79 17.45 -21.07
C THR A 216 3.84 16.11 -21.81
N TRP A 217 2.97 15.16 -21.49
CA TRP A 217 2.83 13.90 -22.23
C TRP A 217 2.55 14.18 -23.71
N MET A 218 1.59 15.06 -24.02
CA MET A 218 1.29 15.47 -25.39
C MET A 218 2.47 16.21 -26.03
N ALA A 219 3.14 17.12 -25.33
CA ALA A 219 4.27 17.86 -25.88
C ALA A 219 5.46 16.96 -26.20
N ARG A 220 5.63 15.85 -25.48
CA ARG A 220 6.66 14.83 -25.68
C ARG A 220 6.37 13.91 -26.86
N THR A 221 5.12 13.48 -27.02
CA THR A 221 4.74 12.46 -28.01
C THR A 221 4.34 13.05 -29.37
N GLN A 222 4.90 14.22 -29.76
CA GLN A 222 4.46 15.04 -30.91
C GLN A 222 4.31 14.26 -32.22
N ASP A 223 5.24 13.36 -32.51
CA ASP A 223 5.18 12.55 -33.72
C ASP A 223 4.21 11.38 -33.54
N LEU A 224 4.54 10.45 -32.63
CA LEU A 224 3.77 9.26 -32.35
C LEU A 224 4.17 8.68 -30.98
N PRO A 225 3.22 8.41 -30.07
CA PRO A 225 3.50 7.76 -28.80
C PRO A 225 3.94 6.29 -28.99
N SER A 226 4.81 5.81 -28.11
CA SER A 226 5.11 4.38 -27.99
C SER A 226 3.98 3.63 -27.28
N MET A 227 4.02 2.28 -27.29
CA MET A 227 3.05 1.47 -26.54
C MET A 227 3.16 1.64 -25.02
N ASP A 228 4.37 1.87 -24.52
CA ASP A 228 4.59 2.17 -23.10
C ASP A 228 3.96 3.52 -22.76
N ASP A 229 4.06 4.51 -23.64
CA ASP A 229 3.43 5.82 -23.46
C ASP A 229 1.90 5.72 -23.42
N MET A 230 1.32 4.88 -24.28
CA MET A 230 -0.12 4.65 -24.33
C MET A 230 -0.62 3.89 -23.09
N SER A 231 0.13 2.88 -22.64
CA SER A 231 -0.20 2.12 -21.42
C SER A 231 -0.12 3.01 -20.18
N GLN A 232 0.92 3.84 -20.10
CA GLN A 232 1.06 4.82 -19.03
C GLN A 232 -0.06 5.87 -19.07
N LEU A 233 -0.42 6.37 -20.26
CA LEU A 233 -1.55 7.28 -20.42
C LEU A 233 -2.86 6.65 -19.93
N GLN A 234 -3.13 5.40 -20.32
CA GLN A 234 -4.30 4.66 -19.89
C GLN A 234 -4.38 4.59 -18.36
N LEU A 235 -3.30 4.18 -17.70
CA LEU A 235 -3.27 4.02 -16.26
C LEU A 235 -3.31 5.35 -15.51
N ALA A 236 -2.68 6.40 -16.03
CA ALA A 236 -2.81 7.76 -15.50
C ALA A 236 -4.26 8.26 -15.59
N LEU A 237 -4.93 8.07 -16.73
CA LEU A 237 -6.35 8.41 -16.91
C LEU A 237 -7.25 7.54 -16.04
N GLN A 238 -6.90 6.27 -15.84
CA GLN A 238 -7.61 5.40 -14.90
C GLN A 238 -7.54 5.94 -13.49
N THR A 239 -6.39 6.52 -13.12
CA THR A 239 -6.13 7.00 -11.76
C THR A 239 -6.47 8.47 -11.52
N SER A 240 -6.90 9.22 -12.55
CA SER A 240 -7.27 10.64 -12.47
C SER A 240 -8.75 10.89 -12.19
N THR A 241 -9.28 10.27 -11.14
CA THR A 241 -10.69 10.39 -10.77
C THR A 241 -10.86 10.91 -9.35
N ARG A 242 -12.03 11.50 -9.09
CA ARG A 242 -12.39 11.90 -7.72
C ARG A 242 -12.49 10.71 -6.78
N TYR A 243 -12.86 9.52 -7.29
CA TYR A 243 -12.88 8.28 -6.52
C TYR A 243 -11.52 7.97 -5.87
N LEU A 244 -10.43 8.33 -6.54
CA LEU A 244 -9.07 8.12 -6.05
C LEU A 244 -8.50 9.32 -5.31
N GLY A 245 -9.34 10.31 -4.95
CA GLY A 245 -8.96 11.45 -4.10
C GLY A 245 -8.42 12.67 -4.84
N TRP A 246 -8.64 12.78 -6.16
CA TRP A 246 -8.37 14.01 -6.89
C TRP A 246 -9.43 15.09 -6.62
N ASP A 247 -8.99 16.35 -6.52
CA ASP A 247 -9.83 17.53 -6.35
C ASP A 247 -10.83 17.65 -7.52
N ALA A 248 -12.07 18.01 -7.20
CA ALA A 248 -13.12 18.27 -8.18
C ALA A 248 -12.69 19.30 -9.22
N ARG A 249 -12.01 20.38 -8.81
CA ARG A 249 -11.44 21.38 -9.73
C ARG A 249 -10.36 20.80 -10.62
N ALA A 250 -9.50 19.94 -10.08
CA ALA A 250 -8.43 19.32 -10.86
C ALA A 250 -9.01 18.40 -11.96
N VAL A 251 -9.99 17.56 -11.61
CA VAL A 251 -10.70 16.68 -12.55
C VAL A 251 -11.51 17.49 -13.56
N GLU A 252 -12.16 18.58 -13.13
CA GLU A 252 -12.92 19.45 -14.03
C GLU A 252 -12.03 20.21 -15.01
N THR A 253 -10.87 20.70 -14.57
CA THR A 253 -9.86 21.31 -15.45
C THR A 253 -9.32 20.29 -16.44
N LEU A 254 -9.02 19.06 -16.00
CA LEU A 254 -8.67 17.97 -16.91
C LEU A 254 -9.77 17.76 -17.96
N ARG A 255 -11.03 17.62 -17.52
CA ARG A 255 -12.20 17.38 -18.37
C ARG A 255 -12.44 18.45 -19.42
N THR A 256 -12.31 19.72 -19.03
CA THR A 256 -12.69 20.86 -19.86
C THR A 256 -11.55 21.42 -20.69
N GLN A 257 -10.31 21.37 -20.21
CA GLN A 257 -9.17 22.03 -20.85
C GLN A 257 -8.25 21.05 -21.58
N VAL A 258 -8.13 19.80 -21.11
CA VAL A 258 -7.08 18.88 -21.58
C VAL A 258 -7.63 17.71 -22.37
N LEU A 259 -8.65 17.02 -21.86
CA LEU A 259 -9.22 15.84 -22.54
C LEU A 259 -9.71 16.15 -23.96
N PRO A 260 -10.36 17.29 -24.27
CA PRO A 260 -10.78 17.60 -25.64
C PRO A 260 -9.59 17.70 -26.61
N THR A 261 -8.49 18.28 -26.17
CA THR A 261 -7.25 18.39 -26.96
C THR A 261 -6.60 17.02 -27.16
N LEU A 262 -6.59 16.19 -26.12
CA LEU A 262 -6.05 14.84 -26.18
C LEU A 262 -6.84 13.95 -27.16
N VAL A 263 -8.17 14.01 -27.12
CA VAL A 263 -9.05 13.29 -28.07
C VAL A 263 -8.79 13.75 -29.50
N ALA A 264 -8.87 15.06 -29.76
CA ALA A 264 -8.68 15.62 -31.11
C ALA A 264 -7.33 15.20 -31.71
N ARG A 265 -6.29 15.16 -30.87
CA ARG A 265 -4.98 14.66 -31.26
C ARG A 265 -4.97 13.16 -31.56
N MET A 266 -5.51 12.35 -30.66
CA MET A 266 -5.59 10.90 -30.88
C MET A 266 -6.37 10.55 -32.15
N ASP A 267 -7.45 11.28 -32.44
CA ASP A 267 -8.22 11.14 -33.68
C ASP A 267 -7.37 11.49 -34.90
N SER A 268 -6.64 12.61 -34.87
CA SER A 268 -5.76 13.02 -35.98
C SER A 268 -4.64 12.02 -36.29
N GLN A 269 -4.19 11.27 -35.27
CA GLN A 269 -3.09 10.31 -35.38
C GLN A 269 -3.57 8.87 -35.54
N GLU A 270 -4.88 8.61 -35.45
CA GLU A 270 -5.47 7.28 -35.40
C GLU A 270 -5.03 6.36 -36.55
N PRO A 271 -5.03 6.79 -37.83
CA PRO A 271 -4.61 5.91 -38.92
C PRO A 271 -3.16 5.45 -38.77
N ARG A 272 -2.29 6.32 -38.23
CA ARG A 272 -0.87 6.01 -38.01
C ARG A 272 -0.69 5.13 -36.78
N LEU A 273 -1.43 5.38 -35.71
CA LEU A 273 -1.42 4.57 -34.48
C LEU A 273 -1.87 3.13 -34.76
N ARG A 274 -2.95 2.94 -35.52
CA ARG A 274 -3.45 1.60 -35.89
C ARG A 274 -2.52 0.86 -36.86
N ALA A 275 -1.71 1.58 -37.62
CA ALA A 275 -0.77 1.01 -38.59
C ALA A 275 0.59 0.64 -37.96
N LEU A 276 0.84 0.98 -36.70
CA LEU A 276 2.09 0.66 -36.03
C LEU A 276 2.21 -0.86 -35.77
N PRO A 277 3.36 -1.47 -36.12
CA PRO A 277 3.60 -2.88 -35.81
C PRO A 277 3.68 -3.09 -34.29
N GLY A 278 2.91 -4.05 -33.78
CA GLY A 278 2.87 -4.36 -32.35
C GLY A 278 1.94 -3.47 -31.53
N VAL A 279 1.17 -2.56 -32.16
CA VAL A 279 0.09 -1.87 -31.46
C VAL A 279 -1.10 -2.81 -31.31
N ASP A 280 -1.32 -3.18 -30.06
CA ASP A 280 -2.54 -3.80 -29.62
C ASP A 280 -3.68 -2.77 -29.69
N THR A 281 -4.54 -2.89 -30.71
CA THR A 281 -5.64 -1.93 -30.95
C THR A 281 -6.57 -1.77 -29.75
N TRP A 282 -6.61 -2.78 -28.86
CA TRP A 282 -7.36 -2.73 -27.62
C TRP A 282 -6.86 -1.63 -26.66
N VAL A 283 -5.57 -1.29 -26.64
CA VAL A 283 -5.04 -0.22 -25.76
C VAL A 283 -5.54 1.14 -26.24
N LEU A 284 -5.55 1.36 -27.56
CA LEU A 284 -6.07 2.60 -28.14
C LEU A 284 -7.56 2.77 -27.81
N ASP A 285 -8.34 1.71 -27.99
CA ASP A 285 -9.77 1.70 -27.66
C ASP A 285 -9.98 1.90 -26.15
N ALA A 286 -9.19 1.25 -25.29
CA ALA A 286 -9.26 1.42 -23.84
C ALA A 286 -8.92 2.85 -23.38
N VAL A 287 -7.93 3.51 -24.00
CA VAL A 287 -7.63 4.92 -23.73
C VAL A 287 -8.81 5.81 -24.15
N ARG A 288 -9.39 5.59 -25.33
CA ARG A 288 -10.56 6.35 -25.81
C ARG A 288 -11.75 6.17 -24.88
N ASP A 289 -12.06 4.93 -24.51
CA ASP A 289 -13.14 4.60 -23.58
C ASP A 289 -12.91 5.30 -22.24
N ARG A 290 -11.67 5.36 -21.76
CA ARG A 290 -11.37 6.03 -20.51
C ARG A 290 -11.51 7.55 -20.60
N ILE A 291 -11.05 8.16 -21.69
CA ILE A 291 -11.24 9.60 -21.91
C ILE A 291 -12.74 9.92 -22.00
N GLN A 292 -13.52 9.11 -22.73
CA GLN A 292 -14.96 9.31 -22.87
C GLN A 292 -15.70 9.13 -21.54
N SER A 293 -15.29 8.15 -20.72
CA SER A 293 -15.80 7.97 -19.36
C SER A 293 -15.54 9.22 -18.50
N LEU A 294 -14.32 9.79 -18.52
CA LEU A 294 -14.01 11.02 -17.78
C LEU A 294 -14.74 12.26 -18.30
N LEU A 295 -14.98 12.35 -19.61
CA LEU A 295 -15.75 13.46 -20.22
C LEU A 295 -17.22 13.45 -19.81
N THR A 296 -17.82 12.25 -19.77
CA THR A 296 -19.27 12.06 -19.57
C THR A 296 -19.64 11.88 -18.11
N LYS A 297 -18.80 11.20 -17.33
CA LYS A 297 -19.06 10.83 -15.94
C LYS A 297 -17.77 10.92 -15.10
N PRO A 298 -17.22 12.12 -14.89
CA PRO A 298 -16.03 12.32 -14.05
C PRO A 298 -16.22 11.84 -12.60
N ASP A 299 -17.48 11.73 -12.17
CA ASP A 299 -17.90 11.26 -10.85
C ASP A 299 -18.36 9.78 -10.83
N GLU A 300 -18.22 9.01 -11.93
CA GLU A 300 -18.67 7.61 -11.97
C GLU A 300 -17.96 6.75 -10.91
N GLY A 301 -18.74 6.03 -10.08
CA GLY A 301 -18.23 5.25 -8.96
C GLY A 301 -18.01 6.07 -7.68
N VAL A 302 -18.26 7.38 -7.72
CA VAL A 302 -18.32 8.25 -6.54
C VAL A 302 -19.79 8.49 -6.25
N GLU A 303 -20.30 8.06 -5.09
CA GLU A 303 -21.59 8.57 -4.62
C GLU A 303 -21.51 10.10 -4.63
N PRO A 304 -22.52 10.83 -5.14
CA PRO A 304 -22.47 12.28 -5.19
C PRO A 304 -22.07 12.78 -3.81
N LEU A 305 -20.89 13.43 -3.75
CA LEU A 305 -20.29 13.77 -2.46
C LEU A 305 -21.33 14.54 -1.66
N PRO A 306 -21.78 14.01 -0.52
CA PRO A 306 -22.73 14.76 0.29
C PRO A 306 -22.07 16.11 0.63
N PRO A 307 -22.84 17.20 0.59
CA PRO A 307 -22.30 18.53 0.81
C PRO A 307 -21.60 18.55 2.17
N LEU A 308 -20.40 19.15 2.22
CA LEU A 308 -19.63 19.27 3.45
C LEU A 308 -20.53 19.89 4.54
N PRO A 309 -20.81 19.17 5.64
CA PRO A 309 -21.64 19.71 6.69
C PRO A 309 -20.79 20.67 7.54
N GLY A 310 -21.08 21.97 7.43
CA GLY A 310 -20.40 23.01 8.19
C GLY A 310 -19.03 23.41 7.62
N THR A 311 -18.28 24.21 8.40
CA THR A 311 -16.96 24.71 8.01
C THR A 311 -15.96 24.36 9.11
N PRO A 312 -15.04 23.39 8.90
CA PRO A 312 -13.99 23.06 9.85
C PRO A 312 -13.06 24.25 10.08
N SER A 313 -12.51 24.33 11.28
CA SER A 313 -11.55 25.38 11.64
C SER A 313 -10.19 25.14 10.95
N PRO A 314 -9.31 26.15 10.86
CA PRO A 314 -7.98 25.98 10.28
C PRO A 314 -7.07 24.99 11.02
N GLY A 315 -7.46 24.49 12.21
CA GLY A 315 -6.75 23.45 12.95
C GLY A 315 -7.31 22.05 12.72
N ASP A 316 -8.44 21.93 12.01
CA ASP A 316 -9.11 20.67 11.76
C ASP A 316 -8.71 20.10 10.41
N ILE A 317 -8.49 18.79 10.38
CA ILE A 317 -8.26 18.01 9.16
C ILE A 317 -9.55 17.47 8.56
N GLY A 318 -10.72 17.72 9.16
CA GLY A 318 -11.97 17.26 8.59
C GLY A 318 -13.19 17.35 9.47
N VAL A 319 -14.30 16.84 8.93
CA VAL A 319 -15.59 16.68 9.61
C VAL A 319 -16.03 15.24 9.48
N VAL A 320 -16.65 14.72 10.55
CA VAL A 320 -17.33 13.44 10.56
C VAL A 320 -18.79 13.65 10.93
N ARG A 321 -19.67 12.92 10.26
CA ARG A 321 -21.10 12.84 10.58
C ARG A 321 -21.51 11.38 10.63
N MET A 322 -22.40 11.03 11.54
CA MET A 322 -23.13 9.77 11.47
C MET A 322 -24.43 9.98 10.71
N ASP A 323 -24.69 9.20 9.66
CA ASP A 323 -25.97 9.24 8.95
C ASP A 323 -27.07 8.50 9.73
N ASP A 324 -28.30 8.57 9.23
CA ASP A 324 -29.47 7.93 9.87
C ASP A 324 -29.41 6.39 9.85
N THR A 325 -28.57 5.80 9.00
CA THR A 325 -28.32 4.35 8.94
C THR A 325 -27.23 3.91 9.92
N GLY A 326 -26.57 4.86 10.58
CA GLY A 326 -25.45 4.63 11.47
C GLY A 326 -24.11 4.52 10.75
N ALA A 327 -24.03 4.78 9.45
CA ALA A 327 -22.76 4.86 8.74
C ALA A 327 -22.02 6.16 9.11
N LEU A 328 -20.70 6.11 9.09
CA LEU A 328 -19.85 7.30 9.29
C LEU A 328 -19.48 7.89 7.93
N ASP A 329 -19.80 9.16 7.75
CA ASP A 329 -19.37 9.98 6.64
C ASP A 329 -18.22 10.85 7.11
N LEU A 330 -17.05 10.75 6.48
CA LEU A 330 -15.85 11.51 6.81
C LEU A 330 -15.45 12.38 5.62
N TRP A 331 -15.36 13.69 5.83
CA TRP A 331 -14.82 14.66 4.87
C TRP A 331 -13.48 15.14 5.39
N LEU A 332 -12.39 14.69 4.76
CA LEU A 332 -11.02 14.89 5.21
C LEU A 332 -10.25 15.82 4.27
N ARG A 333 -9.31 16.57 4.85
CA ARG A 333 -8.47 17.61 4.25
C ARG A 333 -7.02 17.45 4.70
N ALA A 334 -6.10 17.18 3.78
CA ALA A 334 -4.67 16.93 4.07
C ALA A 334 -3.81 18.16 4.47
N SER A 335 -4.37 19.38 4.49
CA SER A 335 -3.76 20.59 5.00
C SER A 335 -4.80 21.40 5.78
N PRO A 336 -4.54 21.64 7.08
CA PRO A 336 -5.39 22.48 7.91
C PRO A 336 -5.45 23.95 7.44
N THR A 337 -4.38 24.43 6.78
CA THR A 337 -4.16 25.87 6.53
C THR A 337 -4.45 26.33 5.11
N SER A 338 -4.23 25.49 4.09
CA SER A 338 -4.40 25.90 2.68
C SER A 338 -5.71 25.44 2.05
N GLY A 339 -6.43 24.50 2.67
CA GLY A 339 -7.66 23.91 2.13
C GLY A 339 -7.49 23.20 0.78
N ALA A 340 -6.27 23.09 0.27
CA ALA A 340 -5.96 22.65 -1.09
C ALA A 340 -5.65 21.15 -1.13
N ILE A 341 -6.63 20.36 -0.71
CA ILE A 341 -6.60 18.90 -0.77
C ILE A 341 -7.90 18.55 -1.43
N GLY A 342 -7.82 17.76 -2.49
CA GLY A 342 -9.03 17.17 -3.06
C GLY A 342 -9.83 16.56 -1.93
N ASP A 343 -11.05 17.07 -1.72
CA ASP A 343 -11.91 16.69 -0.61
C ASP A 343 -12.00 15.16 -0.55
N VAL A 344 -11.35 14.54 0.44
CA VAL A 344 -11.35 13.08 0.55
C VAL A 344 -12.59 12.71 1.32
N TYR A 345 -13.53 12.09 0.65
CA TYR A 345 -14.72 11.54 1.28
C TYR A 345 -14.54 10.06 1.53
N VAL A 346 -14.69 9.64 2.78
CA VAL A 346 -14.70 8.23 3.18
C VAL A 346 -16.02 7.94 3.85
N ARG A 347 -16.72 6.91 3.37
CA ARG A 347 -17.89 6.38 4.04
C ARG A 347 -17.53 5.04 4.68
N ARG A 348 -17.88 4.87 5.96
CA ARG A 348 -17.70 3.63 6.71
C ARG A 348 -19.04 3.09 7.18
N ALA A 349 -19.50 2.02 6.55
CA ALA A 349 -20.70 1.33 6.95
C ALA A 349 -20.46 0.54 8.25
N SER A 350 -21.53 0.23 8.99
CA SER A 350 -21.43 -0.46 10.29
C SER A 350 -20.82 -1.86 10.22
N TYR A 351 -20.85 -2.49 9.05
CA TYR A 351 -20.24 -3.81 8.81
C TYR A 351 -18.78 -3.73 8.34
N ASP A 352 -18.22 -2.54 8.14
CA ASP A 352 -16.83 -2.39 7.72
C ASP A 352 -15.89 -2.77 8.87
N SER A 353 -14.81 -3.50 8.55
CA SER A 353 -13.82 -3.99 9.53
C SER A 353 -13.05 -2.87 10.28
N GLU A 354 -13.14 -1.63 9.78
CA GLU A 354 -12.54 -0.44 10.37
C GLU A 354 -13.55 0.41 11.17
N TYR A 355 -14.87 0.15 11.03
CA TYR A 355 -15.94 0.95 11.63
C TYR A 355 -15.84 1.06 13.16
N GLU A 356 -15.68 -0.06 13.86
CA GLU A 356 -15.60 -0.06 15.33
C GLU A 356 -14.36 0.68 15.85
N ARG A 357 -13.25 0.63 15.11
CA ARG A 357 -12.04 1.40 15.45
C ARG A 357 -12.27 2.90 15.29
N TRP A 358 -12.95 3.30 14.21
CA TRP A 358 -13.39 4.69 14.03
C TRP A 358 -14.35 5.14 15.12
N ARG A 359 -15.39 4.35 15.44
CA ARG A 359 -16.33 4.66 16.54
C ARG A 359 -15.61 4.87 17.86
N LYS A 360 -14.62 4.02 18.18
CA LYS A 360 -13.81 4.16 19.40
C LYS A 360 -12.96 5.44 19.39
N HIS A 361 -12.34 5.77 18.25
CA HIS A 361 -11.51 6.96 18.11
C HIS A 361 -12.33 8.26 18.17
N LEU A 362 -13.48 8.29 17.49
CA LEU A 362 -14.37 9.43 17.46
C LEU A 362 -15.12 9.61 18.78
N GLY A 363 -15.33 8.54 19.54
CA GLY A 363 -16.18 8.53 20.74
C GLY A 363 -17.67 8.46 20.39
N THR A 364 -18.53 8.73 21.37
CA THR A 364 -19.99 8.70 21.17
C THR A 364 -20.42 9.78 20.19
N LEU A 365 -20.96 9.37 19.04
CA LEU A 365 -21.52 10.24 18.00
C LEU A 365 -22.97 9.80 17.73
N ARG A 366 -23.92 10.74 17.73
CA ARG A 366 -25.32 10.48 17.39
C ARG A 366 -25.58 10.76 15.90
N PRO A 367 -26.63 10.15 15.30
CA PRO A 367 -27.06 10.50 13.94
C PRO A 367 -27.29 12.01 13.78
N GLY A 368 -26.79 12.57 12.69
CA GLY A 368 -26.85 14.01 12.39
C GLY A 368 -25.87 14.90 13.17
N GLU A 369 -25.22 14.37 14.22
CA GLU A 369 -24.22 15.12 14.99
C GLU A 369 -22.92 15.25 14.18
N LEU A 370 -22.34 16.46 14.19
CA LEU A 370 -21.07 16.75 13.54
C LEU A 370 -19.93 16.67 14.55
N ARG A 371 -18.82 16.07 14.12
CA ARG A 371 -17.56 16.04 14.87
C ARG A 371 -16.44 16.56 14.00
N PHE A 372 -15.75 17.59 14.48
CA PHE A 372 -14.56 18.11 13.83
C PHE A 372 -13.34 17.29 14.26
N LEU A 373 -12.52 16.91 13.29
CA LEU A 373 -11.30 16.14 13.52
C LEU A 373 -10.12 17.10 13.61
N PRO A 374 -9.47 17.24 14.77
CA PRO A 374 -8.28 18.07 14.87
C PRO A 374 -7.13 17.44 14.09
N ALA A 375 -6.23 18.26 13.57
CA ALA A 375 -4.95 17.79 13.07
C ALA A 375 -4.18 17.04 14.18
N PRO A 376 -3.51 15.92 13.85
CA PRO A 376 -2.72 15.14 14.80
C PRO A 376 -1.49 15.88 15.34
#